data_AF-A0A1D9LEF4-F1
#
_entry.id   AF-A0A1D9LEF4-F1
#
_cell.length_a   1.000
_cell.length_b   1.000
_cell.length_c   1.000
_cell.angle_alpha   90.00
_cell.angle_beta   90.00
_cell.angle_gamma   90.00
#
_symmetry.space_group_name_H-M   'P 1'
#
loop_
_entity.id
_entity.type
_entity.pdbx_description
1 polymer ?
#
loop_
_entity_poly.entity_id
_entity_poly.type
_entity_poly.pdbx_seq_one_letter_code
_entity_poly.pdbx_strand_id
1 'polypeptide(L)'
;MHALKLTQLLKFFTRNNQTAASADFRLNIVCDKDVITTLRKRLFWEMHDLGLRASQVTIAPEGSDSHCKLSVVLNCPLQQRQILDDMALRLSQLPEIHRVHWGRRAQSARPQTRGLFGHGRARIA
;
A
#
# COMPACT_ATOMS: atom_id res chain seq x y z
N MET A 1 -5.86 -48.87 -11.09
CA MET A 1 -4.71 -48.12 -10.55
C MET A 1 -4.56 -46.86 -11.41
N HIS A 2 -4.62 -45.59 -11.00
CA HIS A 2 -4.78 -44.89 -9.73
C HIS A 2 -5.60 -43.62 -10.04
N ALA A 3 -6.70 -43.38 -9.31
CA ALA A 3 -7.35 -42.07 -9.28
C ALA A 3 -6.49 -41.13 -8.42
N LEU A 4 -5.67 -40.29 -9.06
CA LEU A 4 -4.88 -39.28 -8.37
C LEU A 4 -5.84 -38.23 -7.81
N LYS A 5 -5.76 -38.08 -6.49
CA LYS A 5 -6.76 -37.43 -5.63
C LYS A 5 -6.76 -35.91 -5.82
N LEU A 6 -7.83 -35.39 -6.43
CA LEU A 6 -8.19 -33.96 -6.48
C LEU A 6 -8.23 -33.29 -5.09
N THR A 7 -8.29 -34.08 -4.01
CA THR A 7 -8.32 -33.61 -2.62
C THR A 7 -6.98 -33.13 -2.06
N GLN A 8 -5.84 -33.30 -2.76
CA GLN A 8 -4.57 -32.73 -2.31
C GLN A 8 -4.39 -31.25 -2.71
N LEU A 9 -5.03 -30.77 -3.79
CA LEU A 9 -4.97 -29.37 -4.19
C LEU A 9 -5.75 -28.45 -3.24
N LEU A 10 -6.86 -28.93 -2.67
CA LEU A 10 -7.66 -28.15 -1.72
C LEU A 10 -6.93 -27.88 -0.40
N LYS A 11 -5.98 -28.74 0.01
CA LYS A 11 -5.18 -28.54 1.23
C LYS A 11 -4.18 -27.39 1.12
N PHE A 12 -3.80 -26.98 -0.11
CA PHE A 12 -3.02 -25.75 -0.31
C PHE A 12 -3.88 -24.50 -0.09
N PHE A 13 -5.16 -24.54 -0.46
CA PHE A 13 -6.08 -23.42 -0.27
C PHE A 13 -6.54 -23.27 1.19
N THR A 14 -6.70 -24.36 1.94
CA THR A 14 -7.22 -24.29 3.33
C THR A 14 -6.17 -24.09 4.42
N ARG A 15 -4.87 -24.22 4.14
CA ARG A 15 -3.81 -24.05 5.14
C ARG A 15 -3.24 -22.63 5.25
N ASN A 16 -3.74 -21.68 4.44
CA ASN A 16 -3.32 -20.27 4.46
C ASN A 16 -4.08 -19.40 5.47
N ASN A 17 -4.90 -19.99 6.34
CA ASN A 17 -5.51 -19.31 7.49
C ASN A 17 -4.53 -19.13 8.67
N GLN A 18 -3.23 -19.37 8.46
CA GLN A 18 -2.22 -18.77 9.33
C GLN A 18 -2.35 -17.26 9.16
N THR A 19 -2.49 -16.53 10.26
CA THR A 19 -2.44 -15.07 10.34
C THR A 19 -1.22 -14.54 9.58
N ALA A 20 -1.36 -14.40 8.27
CA ALA A 20 -0.30 -13.96 7.39
C ALA A 20 0.05 -12.55 7.84
N ALA A 21 1.23 -12.40 8.40
CA ALA A 21 1.71 -11.09 8.86
C ALA A 21 1.55 -10.11 7.69
N SER A 22 0.68 -9.12 7.86
CA SER A 22 0.48 -8.06 6.89
C SER A 22 1.22 -6.81 7.36
N ALA A 23 1.57 -5.96 6.40
CA ALA A 23 2.14 -4.67 6.70
C ALA A 23 1.53 -3.61 5.80
N ASP A 24 1.58 -2.37 6.27
CA ASP A 24 1.27 -1.23 5.45
C ASP A 24 2.45 -0.92 4.55
N PHE A 25 2.17 -0.77 3.27
CA PHE A 25 3.11 -0.33 2.25
C PHE A 25 2.66 0.99 1.68
N ARG A 26 3.61 1.77 1.18
CA ARG A 26 3.35 2.98 0.43
C ARG A 26 3.89 2.81 -0.98
N LEU A 27 3.02 3.00 -1.97
CA LEU A 27 3.35 3.10 -3.38
C LEU A 27 3.22 4.57 -3.78
N ASN A 28 4.28 5.12 -4.35
CA ASN A 28 4.33 6.48 -4.83
C ASN A 28 4.68 6.48 -6.32
N ILE A 29 3.93 7.26 -7.08
CA ILE A 29 4.03 7.34 -8.53
C ILE A 29 4.05 8.82 -8.89
N VAL A 30 5.05 9.25 -9.65
CA VAL A 30 5.12 10.57 -10.27
C VAL A 30 4.74 10.40 -11.73
N CYS A 31 3.73 11.16 -12.18
CA CYS A 31 3.19 11.08 -13.53
C CYS A 31 2.74 12.46 -14.02
N ASP A 32 2.39 12.55 -15.30
CA ASP A 32 1.76 13.74 -15.86
C ASP A 32 0.39 14.00 -15.20
N LYS A 33 0.02 15.28 -15.08
CA LYS A 33 -1.23 15.69 -14.40
C LYS A 33 -2.48 15.26 -15.15
N ASP A 34 -2.43 15.21 -16.48
CA ASP A 34 -3.55 14.83 -17.33
C ASP A 34 -3.90 13.33 -17.20
N VAL A 35 -2.92 12.48 -16.91
CA VAL A 35 -3.13 11.02 -16.77
C VAL A 35 -3.63 10.56 -15.40
N ILE A 36 -3.57 11.43 -14.37
CA ILE A 36 -3.81 11.05 -12.96
C ILE A 36 -5.16 10.37 -12.73
N THR A 37 -6.21 10.84 -13.40
CA THR A 37 -7.57 10.30 -13.24
C THR A 37 -7.68 8.88 -13.80
N THR A 38 -7.06 8.64 -14.96
CA THR A 38 -7.00 7.32 -15.60
C THR A 38 -6.13 6.37 -14.79
N LEU A 39 -4.95 6.82 -14.36
CA LEU A 39 -4.04 6.04 -13.52
C LEU A 39 -4.72 5.57 -12.22
N ARG A 40 -5.44 6.47 -11.54
CA ARG A 40 -6.15 6.13 -10.30
C ARG A 40 -7.20 5.03 -10.51
N LYS A 41 -7.96 5.09 -11.61
CA LYS A 41 -8.96 4.06 -11.95
C LYS A 41 -8.30 2.72 -12.26
N ARG A 42 -7.24 2.73 -13.07
CA ARG A 42 -6.47 1.52 -13.41
C ARG A 42 -5.91 0.85 -12.15
N LEU A 43 -5.25 1.62 -11.29
CA LEU A 43 -4.69 1.11 -10.04
C LEU A 43 -5.76 0.59 -9.10
N PHE A 44 -6.91 1.24 -9.02
CA PHE A 44 -8.02 0.74 -8.22
C PHE A 44 -8.43 -0.67 -8.64
N TRP A 45 -8.64 -0.90 -9.94
CA TRP A 45 -9.02 -2.22 -10.46
C TRP A 45 -7.90 -3.23 -10.34
N GLU A 46 -6.67 -2.86 -10.71
CA GLU A 46 -5.51 -3.75 -10.60
C GLU A 46 -5.28 -4.21 -9.16
N MET A 47 -5.31 -3.28 -8.19
CA MET A 47 -5.22 -3.65 -6.77
C MET A 47 -6.41 -4.49 -6.31
N HIS A 48 -7.62 -4.17 -6.78
CA HIS A 48 -8.81 -4.93 -6.43
C HIS A 48 -8.70 -6.40 -6.86
N ASP A 49 -8.26 -6.64 -8.10
CA ASP A 49 -8.10 -7.97 -8.69
C ASP A 49 -6.97 -8.77 -8.04
N LEU A 50 -5.93 -8.07 -7.56
CA LEU A 50 -4.83 -8.65 -6.78
C LEU A 50 -5.19 -8.87 -5.30
N GLY A 51 -6.42 -8.54 -4.88
CA GLY A 51 -6.85 -8.66 -3.49
C GLY A 51 -6.20 -7.64 -2.53
N LEU A 52 -5.54 -6.62 -3.07
CA LEU A 52 -4.95 -5.53 -2.31
C LEU A 52 -6.02 -4.49 -1.97
N ARG A 53 -5.86 -3.80 -0.84
CA ARG A 53 -6.77 -2.76 -0.38
C ARG A 53 -6.00 -1.50 -0.02
N ALA A 54 -6.29 -0.41 -0.72
CA ALA A 54 -5.78 0.91 -0.39
C ALA A 54 -6.50 1.43 0.87
N SER A 55 -5.71 1.85 1.87
CA SER A 55 -6.21 2.51 3.09
C SER A 55 -6.15 4.03 2.98
N GLN A 56 -5.27 4.57 2.15
CA GLN A 56 -5.16 6.00 1.90
C GLN A 56 -4.70 6.26 0.47
N VAL A 57 -5.30 7.25 -0.19
CA VAL A 57 -4.86 7.74 -1.49
C VAL A 57 -4.71 9.25 -1.41
N THR A 58 -3.59 9.78 -1.87
CA THR A 58 -3.31 11.22 -1.88
C THR A 58 -2.69 11.61 -3.20
N ILE A 59 -3.10 12.77 -3.71
CA ILE A 59 -2.54 13.38 -4.91
C ILE A 59 -1.98 14.73 -4.50
N ALA A 60 -0.73 14.98 -4.82
CA ALA A 60 -0.07 16.25 -4.57
C ALA A 60 0.64 16.74 -5.84
N PRO A 61 0.79 18.06 -6.06
CA PRO A 61 1.73 18.58 -7.06
C PRO A 61 3.15 18.07 -6.78
N GLU A 62 3.93 17.81 -7.83
CA GLU A 62 5.31 17.33 -7.71
C GLU A 62 6.22 18.12 -8.66
N GLY A 63 7.05 19.02 -8.12
CA GLY A 63 7.97 19.81 -8.94
C GLY A 63 7.24 20.78 -9.88
N SER A 64 7.33 20.54 -11.19
CA SER A 64 6.78 21.40 -12.25
C SER A 64 5.25 21.39 -12.30
N ASP A 65 4.68 22.40 -12.96
CA ASP A 65 3.23 22.50 -13.17
C ASP A 65 2.63 21.39 -14.04
N SER A 66 3.45 20.57 -14.69
CA SER A 66 3.01 19.44 -15.51
C SER A 66 2.84 18.12 -14.75
N HIS A 67 3.48 17.97 -13.57
CA HIS A 67 3.54 16.67 -12.88
C HIS A 67 2.77 16.65 -11.56
N CYS A 68 2.37 15.44 -11.17
CA CYS A 68 1.81 15.18 -9.86
C CYS A 68 2.32 13.86 -9.29
N LYS A 69 2.23 13.75 -7.96
CA LYS A 69 2.55 12.53 -7.23
C LYS A 69 1.26 11.92 -6.68
N LEU A 70 0.98 10.69 -7.12
CA LEU A 70 0.02 9.80 -6.51
C LEU A 70 0.71 8.99 -5.40
N SER A 71 0.18 9.05 -4.19
CA SER A 71 0.65 8.25 -3.05
C SER A 71 -0.49 7.36 -2.57
N VAL A 72 -0.26 6.05 -2.56
CA VAL A 72 -1.22 5.03 -2.13
C VAL A 72 -0.62 4.29 -0.93
N VAL A 73 -1.30 4.33 0.21
CA VAL A 73 -1.02 3.44 1.34
C VAL A 73 -1.96 2.25 1.21
N LEU A 74 -1.42 1.04 1.33
CA LEU A 74 -2.16 -0.21 1.18
C LEU A 74 -1.68 -1.25 2.18
N ASN A 75 -2.59 -2.11 2.63
CA ASN A 75 -2.22 -3.27 3.44
C ASN A 75 -1.93 -4.44 2.50
N CYS A 76 -0.78 -5.10 2.70
CA CYS A 76 -0.36 -6.24 1.89
C CYS A 76 0.18 -7.36 2.80
N PRO A 77 -0.26 -8.63 2.60
CA PRO A 77 0.40 -9.79 3.21
C PRO A 77 1.87 -9.83 2.81
N LEU A 78 2.78 -10.06 3.77
CA LEU A 78 4.22 -10.05 3.49
C LEU A 78 4.64 -11.08 2.43
N GLN A 79 3.91 -12.20 2.31
CA GLN A 79 4.12 -13.23 1.29
C GLN A 79 3.79 -12.74 -0.12
N GLN A 80 2.91 -11.74 -0.25
CA GLN A 80 2.47 -11.15 -1.52
C GLN A 80 3.25 -9.88 -1.87
N ARG A 81 4.32 -9.57 -1.12
CA ARG A 81 5.17 -8.41 -1.33
C ARG A 81 5.67 -8.29 -2.78
N GLN A 82 5.96 -9.41 -3.44
CA GLN A 82 6.43 -9.44 -4.84
C GLN A 82 5.42 -8.82 -5.83
N ILE A 83 4.12 -8.84 -5.52
CA ILE A 83 3.10 -8.17 -6.33
C ILE A 83 3.38 -6.67 -6.46
N LEU A 84 3.93 -6.04 -5.41
CA LEU A 84 4.28 -4.62 -5.42
C LEU A 84 5.52 -4.35 -6.28
N ASP A 85 6.50 -5.26 -6.28
CA ASP A 85 7.64 -5.20 -7.21
C ASP A 85 7.17 -5.28 -8.66
N ASP A 86 6.34 -6.26 -8.99
CA ASP A 86 5.84 -6.47 -10.34
C ASP A 86 4.99 -5.30 -10.83
N MET A 87 4.13 -4.76 -9.95
CA MET A 87 3.32 -3.58 -10.26
C MET A 87 4.22 -2.34 -10.45
N ALA A 88 5.21 -2.13 -9.59
CA ALA A 88 6.14 -1.00 -9.73
C ALA A 88 6.94 -1.09 -11.03
N LEU A 89 7.40 -2.28 -11.41
CA LEU A 89 8.09 -2.53 -12.66
C LEU A 89 7.17 -2.28 -13.86
N ARG A 90 5.93 -2.79 -13.87
CA ARG A 90 4.98 -2.54 -14.98
C ARG A 90 4.67 -1.05 -15.13
N LEU A 91 4.43 -0.34 -14.02
CA LEU A 91 4.14 1.09 -14.04
C LEU A 91 5.34 1.89 -14.53
N SER A 92 6.57 1.51 -14.20
CA SER A 92 7.77 2.24 -14.65
C SER A 92 8.06 2.11 -16.15
N GLN A 93 7.40 1.17 -16.85
CA GLN A 93 7.49 1.05 -18.31
C GLN A 93 6.49 1.94 -19.06
N LEU A 94 5.57 2.62 -18.35
CA LEU A 94 4.59 3.49 -18.98
C LEU A 94 5.21 4.87 -19.29
N PRO A 95 5.04 5.42 -20.50
CA PRO A 95 5.68 6.67 -20.90
C PRO A 95 5.22 7.88 -20.07
N GLU A 96 3.98 7.87 -19.58
CA GLU A 96 3.42 8.93 -18.73
C GLU A 96 3.90 8.87 -17.26
N ILE A 97 4.70 7.87 -16.90
CA ILE A 97 5.19 7.64 -15.54
C ILE A 97 6.67 7.99 -15.45
N HIS A 98 6.99 9.01 -14.67
CA HIS A 98 8.36 9.52 -14.50
C HIS A 98 9.12 8.80 -13.40
N ARG A 99 8.42 8.36 -12.35
CA ARG A 99 9.03 7.70 -11.21
C ARG A 99 8.04 6.80 -10.50
N VAL A 100 8.47 5.60 -10.14
CA VAL A 100 7.73 4.72 -9.25
C VAL A 100 8.64 4.31 -8.11
N HIS A 101 8.12 4.39 -6.88
CA HIS A 101 8.82 3.84 -5.74
C HIS A 101 7.81 3.26 -4.75
N TRP A 102 8.20 2.20 -4.07
CA TRP A 102 7.37 1.62 -3.03
C TRP A 102 8.21 1.11 -1.88
N GLY A 103 7.59 0.94 -0.72
CA GLY A 103 8.27 0.41 0.44
C GLY A 103 7.35 0.22 1.62
N ARG A 104 7.84 -0.53 2.62
CA ARG A 104 7.12 -0.70 3.87
C ARG A 104 6.96 0.67 4.52
N ARG A 105 5.74 1.04 4.87
CA ARG A 105 5.49 2.25 5.64
C ARG A 105 6.07 1.99 7.03
N ALA A 106 7.12 2.71 7.39
CA ALA A 106 7.52 2.77 8.80
C ALA A 106 6.27 3.16 9.59
N GLN A 107 5.95 2.42 10.65
CA GLN A 107 4.94 2.88 11.60
C GLN A 107 5.50 4.19 12.15
N SER A 108 5.12 5.31 11.52
CA SER A 108 5.30 6.63 12.08
C SER A 108 4.67 6.51 13.46
N ALA A 109 5.50 6.63 14.51
CA ALA A 109 5.06 6.56 15.88
C ALA A 109 3.70 7.27 15.95
N ARG A 110 2.67 6.56 16.42
CA ARG A 110 1.38 7.18 16.78
C ARG A 110 1.74 8.55 17.36
N PRO A 111 1.13 9.66 16.92
CA PRO A 111 1.29 10.90 17.65
C PRO A 111 0.86 10.54 19.07
N GLN A 112 1.83 10.41 19.98
CA GLN A 112 1.54 10.26 21.38
C GLN A 112 0.83 11.56 21.67
N THR A 113 -0.49 11.49 21.80
CA THR A 113 -1.28 12.52 22.45
C THR A 113 -0.55 12.77 23.75
N ARG A 114 0.29 13.81 23.77
CA ARG A 114 0.94 14.31 24.98
C ARG A 114 -0.22 14.59 25.90
N GLY A 115 -0.47 13.67 26.83
CA GLY A 115 -1.43 13.86 27.88
C GLY A 115 -1.07 15.17 28.55
N LEU A 116 -1.95 16.16 28.40
CA LEU A 116 -2.02 17.34 29.24
C LEU A 116 -2.34 16.87 30.67
N PHE A 117 -1.37 16.26 31.34
CA PHE A 117 -1.39 16.11 32.78
C PHE A 117 -0.98 17.45 33.36
N GLY A 118 -1.98 18.30 33.61
CA GLY A 118 -1.83 19.46 34.48
C GLY A 118 -1.56 18.96 35.90
N HIS A 119 -0.29 18.88 36.30
CA HIS A 119 0.09 18.82 37.71
C HIS A 119 0.08 20.24 38.28
N GLY A 120 -1.12 20.77 38.53
CA GLY A 120 -1.33 21.95 39.35
C GLY A 120 -1.39 21.56 40.82
N ARG A 121 -0.23 21.34 41.46
CA ARG A 121 -0.14 21.24 42.92
C ARG A 121 0.90 22.24 43.42
N ALA A 122 0.53 23.51 43.42
CA ALA A 122 1.25 24.55 44.15
C ALA A 122 0.62 24.69 45.53
N ARG A 123 1.31 24.14 46.54
CA ARG A 123 1.15 24.51 47.96
C ARG A 123 1.67 25.93 48.11
N ILE A 124 0.90 26.83 48.73
CA ILE A 124 1.45 28.04 49.34
C ILE A 124 0.69 28.33 50.65
N ALA A 125 1.49 28.47 51.71
CA ALA A 125 1.30 29.04 53.05
C ALA A 125 -0.07 28.94 53.74
#